data_AF-A0A2H5E263-F1
#
_entry.id   AF-A0A2H5E263-F1
#
_cell.length_a   1.000
_cell.length_b   1.000
_cell.length_c   1.000
_cell.angle_alpha   90.00
_cell.angle_beta   90.00
_cell.angle_gamma   90.00
#
_symmetry.space_group_name_H-M   'P 1'
#
loop_
_entity.id
_entity.type
_entity.pdbx_description
1 polymer ?
#
loop_
_entity_poly.entity_id
_entity_poly.type
_entity_poly.pdbx_seq_one_letter_code
_entity_poly.pdbx_strand_id
1 'polypeptide(L)' 'MHHHLVREISDDNYALDVISGDPVLVTSPLMVGEPGSEWEGSLIFTKEYLLSLVELGLKHQLLNLQELKTTGRRASHGI' A
#
# COMPACT_ATOMS: atom_id res chain seq x y z
N MET A 1 -6.34 -3.54 24.17
CA MET A 1 -5.56 -4.51 23.39
C MET A 1 -4.48 -3.75 22.65
N HIS A 2 -3.25 -4.25 22.55
CA HIS A 2 -2.17 -3.52 21.89
C HIS A 2 -2.34 -3.64 20.38
N HIS A 3 -2.69 -2.51 19.75
CA HIS A 3 -2.83 -2.38 18.30
C HIS A 3 -1.49 -2.66 17.62
N HIS A 4 -1.38 -3.80 16.94
CA HIS A 4 -0.25 -4.06 16.07
C HIS A 4 -0.64 -3.66 14.64
N LEU A 5 -0.71 -2.34 14.39
CA LEU A 5 -0.81 -1.83 13.02
C LEU A 5 0.42 -2.35 12.27
N VAL A 6 0.18 -3.04 11.16
CA VAL A 6 1.26 -3.56 10.33
C VAL A 6 2.01 -2.38 9.72
N ARG A 7 3.30 -2.31 10.04
CA ARG A 7 4.19 -1.22 9.59
C ARG A 7 4.97 -1.61 8.35
N GLU A 8 5.19 -2.90 8.13
CA GLU A 8 6.04 -3.40 7.06
C GLU A 8 5.37 -4.60 6.38
N ILE A 9 5.52 -4.69 5.06
CA ILE A 9 5.05 -5.82 4.26
C ILE A 9 6.24 -6.76 4.05
N SER A 10 6.27 -7.91 4.73
CA SER A 10 7.27 -8.95 4.48
C SER A 10 7.03 -9.65 3.13
N ASP A 11 8.05 -10.33 2.61
CA ASP A 11 7.94 -11.06 1.33
C ASP A 11 6.86 -12.16 1.35
N ASP A 12 6.49 -12.70 2.53
CA ASP A 12 5.41 -13.68 2.68
C ASP A 12 4.00 -13.04 2.67
N ASN A 13 3.91 -11.71 2.77
CA ASN A 13 2.66 -10.97 2.90
C ASN A 13 2.12 -10.42 1.57
N TYR A 14 2.83 -10.65 0.45
CA TYR A 14 2.39 -10.22 -0.87
C TYR A 14 2.68 -11.27 -1.95
N ALA A 15 1.97 -11.16 -3.06
CA ALA A 15 2.24 -11.88 -4.29
C ALA A 15 2.27 -10.92 -5.47
N LEU A 16 2.98 -11.30 -6.53
CA LEU A 16 2.89 -10.65 -7.83
C LEU A 16 1.99 -11.49 -8.73
N ASP A 17 1.16 -10.82 -9.51
CA ASP A 17 0.28 -11.49 -10.47
C ASP A 17 0.06 -10.60 -11.70
N VAL A 18 -0.66 -11.13 -12.69
CA VAL A 18 -1.18 -10.40 -13.83
C VAL A 18 -2.69 -10.55 -13.88
N ILE A 19 -3.42 -9.46 -13.66
CA ILE A 19 -4.88 -9.44 -13.70
C ILE A 19 -5.32 -8.62 -14.91
N SER A 20 -6.11 -9.22 -15.80
CA SER A 20 -6.60 -8.58 -17.03
C SER A 20 -5.50 -8.03 -17.95
N GLY A 21 -4.28 -8.57 -17.85
CA GLY A 21 -3.13 -8.13 -18.64
C GLY A 21 -2.23 -7.11 -17.94
N ASP A 22 -2.63 -6.59 -16.78
CA ASP A 22 -1.86 -5.63 -16.01
C ASP A 22 -1.09 -6.33 -14.88
N PRO A 23 0.22 -6.04 -14.70
CA PRO A 23 0.98 -6.57 -13.59
C PRO A 23 0.54 -5.89 -12.29
N VAL A 24 0.33 -6.67 -11.24
CA VAL A 24 -0.21 -6.20 -9.95
C VAL A 24 0.59 -6.71 -8.76
N LEU A 25 0.59 -5.92 -7.68
CA LEU A 25 1.00 -6.34 -6.35
C LEU A 25 -0.25 -6.71 -5.56
N VAL A 26 -0.43 -7.99 -5.25
CA VAL A 26 -1.52 -8.48 -4.43
C VAL A 26 -1.06 -8.52 -2.97
N THR A 27 -1.77 -7.81 -2.10
CA THR A 27 -1.53 -7.85 -0.65
C THR A 27 -2.78 -8.36 0.04
N SER A 28 -2.63 -9.14 1.10
CA SER A 28 -3.75 -9.41 2.01
C SER A 28 -4.09 -8.12 2.77
N PRO A 29 -5.37 -7.82 3.07
CA PRO A 29 -5.71 -6.68 3.92
C PRO A 29 -5.15 -6.91 5.33
N LEU A 30 -3.95 -6.37 5.57
CA LEU A 30 -3.20 -6.56 6.81
C LEU A 30 -3.74 -5.72 7.97
N MET A 31 -4.61 -4.74 7.69
CA MET A 31 -5.18 -3.82 8.67
C MET A 31 -6.62 -3.44 8.29
N VAL A 32 -7.60 -4.18 8.81
CA VAL A 32 -9.02 -3.83 8.75
C VAL A 32 -9.41 -3.19 10.07
N GLY A 33 -10.13 -2.06 10.04
CA GLY A 33 -10.63 -1.43 11.26
C GLY A 33 -11.55 -2.36 12.05
N GLU A 34 -11.35 -2.39 13.37
CA GLU A 34 -12.01 -3.35 14.24
C GLU A 34 -13.52 -3.12 14.32
N PRO A 35 -14.30 -4.19 14.58
CA PRO A 35 -15.71 -4.05 14.92
C PRO A 35 -15.95 -3.10 16.08
N GLY A 36 -16.90 -2.17 15.90
CA GLY A 36 -17.25 -1.12 16.86
C GLY A 36 -16.35 0.12 16.83
N SER A 37 -15.33 0.17 15.96
CA SER A 37 -14.55 1.41 15.73
C SER A 37 -15.22 2.31 14.70
N GLU A 38 -14.89 3.61 14.71
CA GLU A 38 -15.33 4.54 13.65
C GLU A 38 -14.83 4.13 12.25
N TRP A 39 -13.80 3.27 12.19
CA TRP A 39 -13.18 2.77 10.98
C TRP A 39 -13.53 1.30 10.70
N GLU A 40 -14.55 0.74 11.37
CA GLU A 40 -14.94 -0.67 11.22
C GLU A 40 -15.05 -1.07 9.75
N GLY A 41 -14.41 -2.18 9.38
CA GLY A 41 -14.43 -2.72 8.02
C GLY A 41 -13.60 -1.93 6.99
N SER A 42 -13.01 -0.80 7.37
CA SER A 42 -12.18 0.02 6.49
C SER A 42 -10.74 -0.50 6.44
N LEU A 43 -10.08 -0.35 5.29
CA LEU A 43 -8.64 -0.58 5.19
C LEU A 43 -7.88 0.60 5.78
N ILE A 44 -6.95 0.33 6.69
CA ILE A 44 -6.13 1.36 7.35
C ILE A 44 -4.72 1.29 6.79
N PHE A 45 -4.22 2.42 6.29
CA PHE A 45 -2.87 2.53 5.74
C PHE A 45 -2.01 3.44 6.61
N THR A 46 -1.01 2.86 7.29
CA THR A 46 -0.01 3.65 8.01
C THR A 46 0.98 4.28 7.02
N LYS A 47 1.69 5.31 7.47
CA LYS A 47 2.77 5.92 6.68
C LYS A 47 3.79 4.86 6.26
N GLU A 48 4.20 4.01 7.19
CA GLU A 48 5.21 2.96 6.96
C GLU A 48 4.70 1.95 5.94
N TYR A 49 3.43 1.53 6.04
CA TYR A 49 2.82 0.63 5.08
C TYR A 49 2.76 1.22 3.66
N LEU A 50 2.41 2.51 3.54
CA LEU A 50 2.42 3.21 2.25
C LEU A 50 3.83 3.27 1.64
N LEU A 51 4.85 3.50 2.46
CA LEU A 51 6.24 3.48 2.00
C LEU A 51 6.64 2.08 1.53
N SER A 52 6.30 1.03 2.28
CA SER A 52 6.55 -0.36 1.86
C SER A 52 5.87 -0.72 0.54
N LEU A 53 4.63 -0.26 0.31
CA LEU A 53 3.96 -0.46 -0.98
C LEU A 53 4.70 0.23 -2.13
N VAL A 54 5.18 1.45 -1.93
CA VAL A 54 5.96 2.17 -2.93
C VAL A 54 7.28 1.45 -3.21
N GLU A 55 7.99 1.01 -2.18
CA GLU A 55 9.24 0.26 -2.31
C GLU A 55 9.04 -1.05 -3.08
N LEU A 56 8.01 -1.83 -2.76
CA LEU A 56 7.67 -3.06 -3.49
C LEU A 56 7.28 -2.78 -4.94
N GLY A 57 6.49 -1.74 -5.17
CA GLY A 57 6.11 -1.32 -6.52
C GLY A 57 7.32 -0.94 -7.38
N LEU A 58 8.31 -0.25 -6.80
CA LEU A 58 9.56 0.08 -7.47
C LEU A 58 10.44 -1.17 -7.69
N LYS A 59 10.60 -2.02 -6.66
CA LYS A 59 11.39 -3.27 -6.71
C LYS A 59 10.95 -4.17 -7.86
N HIS A 60 9.64 -4.28 -8.05
CA HIS A 60 9.03 -5.17 -9.04
C HIS A 60 8.62 -4.47 -10.34
N GLN A 61 9.09 -3.23 -10.55
CA GLN A 61 8.85 -2.44 -11.77
C GLN A 61 7.37 -2.17 -12.08
N LEU A 62 6.51 -2.26 -11.08
CA LEU A 62 5.11 -1.84 -11.14
C LEU A 62 4.98 -0.31 -11.11
N LEU A 63 5.96 0.37 -10.54
CA LEU A 63 6.07 1.82 -10.47
C LEU A 63 7.36 2.29 -11.12
N ASN A 64 7.32 3.47 -11.73
CA ASN A 64 8.50 4.19 -12.20
C ASN A 64 8.77 5.44 -11.34
N LEU A 65 10.04 5.64 -10.97
CA LEU A 65 10.48 6.81 -10.20
C LEU A 65 10.12 8.16 -10.85
N GLN A 66 10.16 8.28 -12.17
CA GLN A 66 9.82 9.52 -12.86
C GLN A 66 8.31 9.82 -12.79
N GLU A 67 7.49 8.80 -12.94
CA GLU A 67 6.03 8.90 -12.81
C GLU A 67 5.63 9.22 -11.37
N LEU A 68 6.31 8.61 -10.40
CA LEU A 68 6.09 8.86 -8.98
C LEU A 68 6.43 10.31 -8.62
N LYS A 69 7.58 10.85 -9.09
CA LYS A 69 7.94 12.27 -8.90
C LYS A 69 6.91 13.21 -9.50
N THR A 70 6.43 12.91 -10.71
CA THR A 70 5.41 13.71 -11.39
C THR A 70 4.09 13.70 -10.62
N THR A 71 3.70 12.53 -10.10
CA THR A 71 2.49 12.37 -9.28
C THR A 71 2.62 13.09 -7.94
N GLY A 72 3.78 13.01 -7.28
CA GLY A 72 4.04 13.76 -6.04
C GLY A 72 3.92 15.28 -6.22
N ARG A 73 4.40 15.82 -7.35
CA ARG A 73 4.20 17.24 -7.69
C ARG A 73 2.73 17.59 -7.89
N ARG A 74 1.94 16.75 -8.56
CA ARG A 74 0.50 17.00 -8.71
C ARG A 74 -0.21 17.01 -7.36
N ALA A 75 0.11 16.05 -6.50
CA ALA A 75 -0.45 15.95 -5.16
C ALA A 75 -0.13 17.19 -4.31
N SER A 76 1.07 17.76 -4.42
CA SER A 76 1.46 18.95 -3.66
C SER A 76 0.84 20.27 -4.15
N HIS A 77 0.21 20.29 -5.34
CA HIS A 77 -0.50 21.47 -5.87
C HIS A 77 -2.00 21.45 -5.59
N GLY A 78 -2.54 20.32 -5.08
CA GLY A 78 -3.95 20.17 -4.74
C GLY A 78 -4.26 20.32 -3.25
N ILE A 79 -3.28 20.78 -2.45
CA ILE A 79 -3.39 21.03 -1.00
C ILE A 79 -3.29 22.54 -0.76
#